data_AF-A0A0C2PGD3-F1
#
_entry.id   AF-A0A0C2PGD3-F1
#
_cell.length_a   1.000
_cell.length_b   1.000
_cell.length_c   1.000
_cell.angle_alpha   90.00
_cell.angle_beta   90.00
_cell.angle_gamma   90.00
#
_symmetry.space_group_name_H-M   'P 1'
#
loop_
_entity.id
_entity.type
_entity.pdbx_description
1 polymer ?
#
loop_
_entity_poly.entity_id
_entity_poly.type
_entity_poly.pdbx_seq_one_letter_code
_entity_poly.pdbx_strand_id
1 'polypeptide(L)'
;MFLVSLTKSFVIKGFSFREAIVHSLSLSGQLGGHSNVLIIGLARDGHRIKVDVTKYSWAQLDTRPWGQDLPLQCPQCGTPLPWARAKQGESYVFECRFLSCGWDAKKRTRMRPPFRFAISRPDHIKMLPLGKKTGAGWLKIPVGTHHFTFTQEGTAVLEEDVEMDG
;
A
#
# COMPACT_ATOMS: atom_id res chain seq x y z
N MET A 1 -9.72 18.34 5.54
CA MET A 1 -8.63 18.09 6.52
C MET A 1 -8.91 16.78 7.27
N PHE A 2 -7.97 15.84 7.22
CA PHE A 2 -8.12 14.51 7.84
C PHE A 2 -8.33 14.58 9.35
N LEU A 3 -7.47 15.29 10.09
CA LEU A 3 -7.52 15.38 11.55
C LEU A 3 -8.85 15.96 12.06
N VAL A 4 -9.35 17.01 11.41
CA VAL A 4 -10.65 17.61 11.76
C VAL A 4 -11.78 16.59 11.57
N SER A 5 -11.78 15.83 10.47
CA SER A 5 -12.76 14.77 10.28
C SER A 5 -12.61 13.66 11.32
N LEU A 6 -11.39 13.30 11.70
CA LEU A 6 -11.11 12.24 12.66
C LEU A 6 -11.64 12.62 14.03
N THR A 7 -11.32 13.83 14.50
CA THR A 7 -11.83 14.36 15.77
C THR A 7 -13.35 14.40 15.77
N LYS A 8 -13.98 14.87 14.69
CA LYS A 8 -15.45 14.89 14.59
C LYS A 8 -16.05 13.47 14.65
N SER A 9 -15.46 12.52 13.95
CA SER A 9 -15.97 11.14 13.93
C SER A 9 -15.77 10.41 15.26
N PHE A 10 -14.61 10.57 15.90
CA PHE A 10 -14.28 9.87 17.13
C PHE A 10 -14.88 10.55 18.37
N VAL A 11 -14.57 11.84 18.56
CA VAL A 11 -14.92 12.57 19.79
C VAL A 11 -16.40 12.97 19.81
N ILE A 12 -16.92 13.45 18.69
CA ILE A 12 -18.28 14.02 18.64
C ILE A 12 -19.31 12.94 18.30
N LYS A 13 -19.04 12.11 17.29
CA LYS A 13 -19.99 11.07 16.83
C LYS A 13 -19.86 9.75 17.59
N GLY A 14 -18.82 9.55 18.39
CA GLY A 14 -18.63 8.34 19.20
C GLY A 14 -18.32 7.07 18.39
N PHE A 15 -17.86 7.19 17.14
CA PHE A 15 -17.41 6.01 16.38
C PHE A 15 -16.19 5.38 17.05
N SER A 16 -16.01 4.06 16.91
CA SER A 16 -14.75 3.44 17.33
C SER A 16 -13.59 4.08 16.57
N PHE A 17 -12.39 4.10 17.17
CA PHE A 17 -11.22 4.73 16.54
C PHE A 17 -10.95 4.18 15.14
N ARG A 18 -11.12 2.86 14.95
CA ARG A 18 -10.93 2.20 13.66
C ARG A 18 -11.96 2.65 12.61
N GLU A 19 -13.23 2.78 12.99
CA GLU A 19 -14.29 3.30 12.10
C GLU A 19 -14.09 4.78 11.78
N ALA A 20 -13.71 5.57 12.77
CA ALA A 20 -13.42 6.98 12.61
C ALA A 20 -12.30 7.21 11.60
N ILE A 21 -11.20 6.44 11.66
CA ILE A 21 -10.12 6.51 10.67
C ILE A 21 -10.62 6.16 9.27
N VAL A 22 -11.32 5.03 9.11
CA VAL A 22 -11.84 4.60 7.79
C VAL A 22 -12.73 5.68 7.19
N HIS A 23 -13.62 6.26 7.99
CA HIS A 23 -14.48 7.36 7.58
C HIS A 23 -13.66 8.60 7.20
N SER A 24 -12.68 9.01 8.01
CA SER A 24 -11.87 10.20 7.73
C SER A 24 -10.97 10.06 6.52
N LEU A 25 -10.44 8.87 6.27
CA LEU A 25 -9.68 8.54 5.06
C LEU A 25 -10.56 8.70 3.82
N SER A 26 -11.81 8.22 3.87
CA SER A 26 -12.74 8.33 2.74
C SER A 26 -12.96 9.78 2.25
N LEU A 27 -12.85 10.75 3.18
CA LEU A 27 -12.98 12.18 2.89
C LEU A 27 -11.66 12.86 2.52
N SER A 28 -10.52 12.14 2.61
CA SER A 28 -9.18 12.71 2.56
C SER A 28 -8.32 12.10 1.44
N GLY A 29 -8.79 12.18 0.19
CA GLY A 29 -8.04 11.64 -0.95
C GLY A 29 -6.68 12.31 -1.19
N GLN A 30 -6.52 13.59 -0.85
CA GLN A 30 -5.23 14.31 -0.97
C GLN A 30 -4.15 13.72 -0.06
N LEU A 31 -4.51 13.32 1.17
CA LEU A 31 -3.57 12.68 2.09
C LEU A 31 -3.00 11.39 1.47
N GLY A 32 -3.85 10.65 0.74
CA GLY A 32 -3.46 9.41 0.09
C GLY A 32 -2.38 9.56 -0.96
N GLY A 33 -2.37 10.69 -1.69
CA GLY A 33 -1.34 10.97 -2.70
C GLY A 33 0.07 11.10 -2.12
N HIS A 34 0.20 11.34 -0.81
CA HIS A 34 1.47 11.69 -0.18
C HIS A 34 1.87 10.79 0.99
N SER A 35 0.94 9.99 1.52
CA SER A 35 1.21 9.24 2.75
C SER A 35 0.42 7.94 2.82
N ASN A 36 0.99 7.00 3.58
CA ASN A 36 0.29 5.83 4.09
C ASN A 36 -0.11 6.10 5.53
N VAL A 37 -1.22 5.51 5.97
CA VAL A 37 -1.66 5.58 7.37
C VAL A 37 -1.55 4.19 7.98
N LEU A 38 -0.78 4.05 9.05
CA LEU A 38 -0.70 2.81 9.80
C LEU A 38 -1.50 2.92 11.09
N ILE A 39 -2.34 1.93 11.36
CA ILE A 39 -2.96 1.73 12.67
C ILE A 39 -2.28 0.53 13.30
N ILE A 40 -1.71 0.74 14.48
CA ILE A 40 -1.12 -0.30 15.31
C ILE A 40 -2.03 -0.42 16.53
N GLY A 41 -2.75 -1.54 16.61
CA GLY A 41 -3.57 -1.88 17.76
C GLY A 41 -2.77 -2.73 18.72
N LEU A 42 -2.85 -2.43 20.01
CA LEU A 42 -2.23 -3.22 21.08
C LEU A 42 -3.35 -3.77 21.96
N ALA A 43 -3.40 -5.08 22.13
CA ALA A 43 -4.27 -5.75 23.07
C ALA A 43 -3.42 -6.56 24.04
N ARG A 44 -3.65 -6.39 25.34
CA ARG A 44 -2.90 -7.09 26.39
C ARG A 44 -3.80 -8.13 27.03
N ASP A 45 -3.27 -9.35 27.15
CA ASP A 45 -3.88 -10.46 27.88
C ASP A 45 -2.82 -11.05 28.84
N GLY A 46 -2.86 -10.60 30.10
CA GLY A 46 -1.84 -10.92 31.09
C GLY A 46 -0.42 -10.48 30.67
N HIS A 47 0.45 -11.45 30.40
CA HIS A 47 1.83 -11.27 29.93
C HIS A 47 1.96 -11.28 28.40
N ARG A 48 0.88 -11.55 27.67
CA ARG A 48 0.87 -11.56 26.21
C ARG A 48 0.38 -10.21 25.69
N ILE A 49 1.06 -9.69 24.68
CA ILE A 49 0.64 -8.53 23.91
C ILE A 49 0.41 -8.97 22.47
N LYS A 50 -0.82 -8.80 22.02
CA LYS A 50 -1.19 -8.91 20.61
C LYS A 50 -1.05 -7.55 19.95
N VAL A 51 -0.31 -7.51 18.85
CA VAL A 51 -0.10 -6.32 18.02
C VAL A 51 -0.75 -6.55 16.66
N ASP A 52 -1.83 -5.82 16.40
CA ASP A 52 -2.54 -5.86 15.12
C ASP A 52 -2.12 -4.67 14.26
N VAL A 53 -1.47 -4.91 13.12
CA VAL A 53 -1.02 -3.85 12.21
C VAL A 53 -1.88 -3.81 10.95
N THR A 54 -2.48 -2.65 10.69
CA THR A 54 -3.24 -2.40 9.47
C THR A 54 -2.71 -1.16 8.77
N LYS A 55 -2.28 -1.33 7.51
CA LYS A 55 -1.86 -0.23 6.65
C LYS A 55 -3.02 0.20 5.76
N TYR A 56 -3.22 1.51 5.66
CA TYR A 56 -4.08 2.14 4.68
C TYR A 56 -3.20 2.85 3.65
N SER A 57 -3.37 2.48 2.38
CA SER A 57 -2.57 3.00 1.28
C SER A 57 -3.49 3.51 0.18
N TRP A 58 -3.16 4.64 -0.42
CA TRP A 58 -3.91 5.11 -1.58
C TRP A 58 -3.48 4.35 -2.82
N ALA A 59 -4.44 3.77 -3.53
CA ALA A 59 -4.23 3.24 -4.87
C ALA A 59 -4.61 4.31 -5.89
N GLN A 60 -3.77 4.46 -6.90
CA GLN A 60 -4.06 5.26 -8.09
C GLN A 60 -3.54 4.50 -9.30
N LEU A 61 -4.41 4.27 -10.27
CA LEU A 61 -4.12 3.31 -11.33
C LEU A 61 -2.87 3.64 -12.18
N ASP A 62 -2.52 4.92 -12.34
CA ASP A 62 -1.39 5.34 -13.18
C ASP A 62 -0.07 5.54 -12.45
N THR A 63 -0.12 5.84 -11.17
CA THR A 63 1.05 6.28 -10.40
C THR A 63 1.36 5.37 -9.22
N ARG A 64 0.32 4.74 -8.66
CA ARG A 64 0.42 3.93 -7.45
C ARG A 64 -0.51 2.71 -7.51
N PRO A 65 -0.32 1.82 -8.51
CA PRO A 65 -1.18 0.66 -8.71
C PRO A 65 -1.22 -0.22 -7.46
N TRP A 66 -2.42 -0.52 -6.98
CA TRP A 66 -2.62 -1.29 -5.75
C TRP A 66 -1.89 -0.73 -4.52
N GLY A 67 -1.61 0.57 -4.48
CA GLY A 67 -0.87 1.20 -3.38
C GLY A 67 0.64 0.95 -3.41
N GLN A 68 1.17 0.34 -4.49
CA GLN A 68 2.58 0.12 -4.73
C GLN A 68 3.13 1.25 -5.60
N ASP A 69 4.30 1.77 -5.23
CA ASP A 69 4.97 2.83 -5.97
C ASP A 69 5.63 2.26 -7.24
N LEU A 70 5.51 2.96 -8.36
CA LEU A 70 6.25 2.61 -9.57
C LEU A 70 7.75 2.90 -9.36
N PRO A 71 8.66 2.14 -10.00
CA PRO A 71 10.09 2.41 -9.90
C PRO A 71 10.42 3.85 -10.33
N LEU A 72 11.40 4.49 -9.71
CA LEU A 72 11.73 5.88 -10.08
C LEU A 72 12.31 6.00 -11.50
N GLN A 73 13.01 4.96 -11.97
CA GLN A 73 13.68 4.96 -13.27
C GLN A 73 13.45 3.64 -14.01
N CYS A 74 13.53 3.69 -15.34
CA CYS A 74 13.53 2.49 -16.16
C CYS A 74 14.84 1.71 -16.00
N PRO A 75 14.82 0.43 -15.60
CA PRO A 75 16.03 -0.37 -15.43
C PRO A 75 16.76 -0.67 -16.76
N GLN A 76 16.07 -0.49 -17.90
CA GLN A 76 16.67 -0.71 -19.23
C GLN A 76 17.38 0.54 -19.79
N CYS A 77 16.87 1.74 -19.54
CA CYS A 77 17.37 2.97 -20.19
C CYS A 77 17.67 4.14 -19.24
N GLY A 78 17.43 3.99 -17.93
CA GLY A 78 17.70 5.01 -16.91
C GLY A 78 16.77 6.22 -16.92
N THR A 79 15.82 6.31 -17.86
CA THR A 79 14.90 7.46 -17.94
C THR A 79 14.06 7.55 -16.65
N PRO A 80 13.97 8.73 -16.01
CA PRO A 80 13.17 8.93 -14.81
C PRO A 80 11.68 9.00 -15.13
N LEU A 81 10.86 8.41 -14.25
CA LEU A 81 9.39 8.36 -14.28
C LEU A 81 8.78 8.13 -15.69
N PRO A 82 9.26 7.17 -16.50
CA PRO A 82 8.86 7.06 -17.90
C PRO A 82 7.56 6.25 -18.09
N TRP A 83 6.84 5.94 -17.01
CA TRP A 83 5.88 4.86 -16.99
C TRP A 83 4.52 5.28 -17.53
N ALA A 84 3.94 4.39 -18.32
CA ALA A 84 2.52 4.46 -18.59
C ALA A 84 1.89 3.08 -18.62
N ARG A 85 0.61 3.07 -18.28
CA ARG A 85 -0.19 1.87 -18.29
C ARG A 85 -0.41 1.37 -19.71
N ALA A 86 -0.07 0.12 -19.95
CA ALA A 86 -0.24 -0.56 -21.24
C ALA A 86 -1.42 -1.54 -21.23
N LYS A 87 -1.73 -2.17 -20.09
CA LYS A 87 -2.86 -3.10 -19.94
C LYS A 87 -3.47 -3.03 -18.55
N GLN A 88 -4.79 -3.20 -18.47
CA GLN A 88 -5.56 -3.32 -17.24
C GLN A 88 -6.26 -4.69 -17.19
N GLY A 89 -6.12 -5.39 -16.05
CA GLY A 89 -6.71 -6.70 -15.76
C GLY A 89 -6.51 -7.04 -14.28
N GLU A 90 -6.29 -8.31 -13.94
CA GLU A 90 -5.90 -8.72 -12.57
C GLU A 90 -4.54 -8.15 -12.16
N SER A 91 -3.62 -8.07 -13.11
CA SER A 91 -2.36 -7.33 -13.02
C SER A 91 -2.41 -6.08 -13.89
N TYR A 92 -1.74 -5.01 -13.44
CA TYR A 92 -1.52 -3.83 -14.26
C TYR A 92 -0.14 -3.90 -14.90
N VAL A 93 -0.08 -3.70 -16.23
CA VAL A 93 1.18 -3.72 -16.97
C VAL A 93 1.57 -2.28 -17.28
N PHE A 94 2.81 -1.93 -16.96
CA PHE A 94 3.41 -0.64 -17.25
C PHE A 94 4.53 -0.79 -18.27
N GLU A 95 4.65 0.19 -19.16
CA GLU A 95 5.68 0.28 -20.20
C GLU A 95 6.45 1.60 -20.07
N CYS A 96 7.76 1.54 -20.32
CA CYS A 96 8.60 2.72 -20.47
C CYS A 96 8.28 3.44 -21.80
N ARG A 97 7.81 4.69 -21.72
CA ARG A 97 7.47 5.53 -22.89
C ARG A 97 8.67 6.27 -23.50
N PHE A 98 9.88 6.06 -23.01
CA PHE A 98 11.05 6.70 -23.60
C PHE A 98 11.34 6.11 -24.99
N LEU A 99 11.34 6.96 -26.02
CA LEU A 99 11.47 6.53 -27.42
C LEU A 99 12.73 5.71 -27.70
N SER A 100 13.82 6.05 -27.01
CA SER A 100 15.12 5.36 -27.15
C SER A 100 15.29 4.20 -26.17
N CYS A 101 14.24 3.77 -25.47
CA CYS A 101 14.32 2.59 -24.61
C CYS A 101 14.61 1.35 -25.46
N GLY A 102 15.72 0.66 -25.15
CA GLY A 102 16.19 -0.48 -25.93
C GLY A 102 16.86 -0.13 -27.26
N TRP A 103 17.11 1.16 -27.52
CA TRP A 103 17.88 1.63 -28.67
C TRP A 103 19.39 1.45 -28.46
N ASP A 104 20.08 0.94 -29.47
CA ASP A 104 21.54 0.86 -29.51
C ASP A 104 22.09 1.94 -30.46
N ALA A 105 22.84 2.88 -29.91
CA ALA A 105 23.40 4.00 -30.67
C ALA A 105 24.45 3.57 -31.71
N LYS A 106 25.20 2.49 -31.45
CA LYS A 106 26.24 1.98 -32.36
C LYS A 106 25.61 1.27 -33.55
N LYS A 107 24.59 0.45 -33.30
CA LYS A 107 23.88 -0.31 -34.34
C LYS A 107 22.77 0.49 -35.02
N ARG A 108 22.47 1.69 -34.54
CA ARG A 108 21.38 2.58 -35.02
C ARG A 108 20.05 1.83 -35.16
N THR A 109 19.77 0.92 -34.24
CA THR A 109 18.57 0.10 -34.27
C THR A 109 18.09 -0.22 -32.86
N ARG A 110 16.81 -0.58 -32.74
CA ARG A 110 16.21 -1.01 -31.47
C ARG A 110 16.52 -2.49 -31.26
N MET A 111 17.40 -2.76 -30.30
CA MET A 111 17.83 -4.13 -29.95
C MET A 111 16.88 -4.82 -28.97
N ARG A 112 16.09 -4.05 -28.21
CA ARG A 112 15.09 -4.57 -27.25
C ARG A 112 13.81 -3.76 -27.33
N PRO A 113 12.62 -4.36 -27.14
CA PRO A 113 11.40 -3.59 -26.98
C PRO A 113 11.48 -2.68 -25.75
N PRO A 114 10.61 -1.66 -25.63
CA PRO A 114 10.51 -0.88 -24.41
C PRO A 114 10.30 -1.76 -23.18
N PHE A 115 10.98 -1.44 -22.08
CA PHE A 115 10.88 -2.22 -20.86
C PHE A 115 9.44 -2.22 -20.32
N ARG A 116 8.99 -3.40 -19.90
CA ARG A 116 7.67 -3.62 -19.30
C ARG A 116 7.79 -4.37 -17.99
N PHE A 117 6.91 -4.07 -17.06
CA PHE A 117 6.73 -4.86 -15.85
C PHE A 117 5.25 -4.91 -15.46
N ALA A 118 4.88 -5.93 -14.69
CA ALA A 118 3.53 -6.12 -14.20
C ALA A 118 3.49 -5.93 -12.68
N ILE A 119 2.44 -5.29 -12.19
CA ILE A 119 2.11 -5.22 -10.78
C ILE A 119 0.80 -5.97 -10.57
N SER A 120 0.90 -7.12 -9.93
CA SER A 120 -0.25 -7.92 -9.51
C SER A 120 -0.91 -7.30 -8.30
N ARG A 121 -2.22 -7.54 -8.16
CA ARG A 121 -2.95 -7.21 -6.94
C ARG A 121 -2.43 -8.06 -5.78
N PRO A 122 -1.94 -7.47 -4.68
CA PRO A 122 -1.59 -8.26 -3.50
C PRO A 122 -2.80 -8.95 -2.87
N ASP A 123 -2.55 -10.09 -2.25
CA ASP A 123 -3.58 -10.85 -1.55
C ASP A 123 -4.14 -10.09 -0.34
N HIS A 124 -5.37 -10.43 0.04
CA HIS A 124 -6.07 -9.89 1.22
C HIS A 124 -6.30 -8.36 1.27
N ILE A 125 -5.97 -7.61 0.21
CA ILE A 125 -6.27 -6.18 0.15
C ILE A 125 -7.76 -5.94 -0.11
N LYS A 126 -8.32 -4.97 0.62
CA LYS A 126 -9.71 -4.54 0.44
C LYS A 126 -9.76 -3.06 0.09
N MET A 127 -10.42 -2.71 -1.00
CA MET A 127 -10.69 -1.31 -1.32
C MET A 127 -11.78 -0.79 -0.37
N LEU A 128 -11.55 0.38 0.23
CA LEU A 128 -12.56 1.05 1.02
C LEU A 128 -13.66 1.54 0.05
N PRO A 129 -14.93 1.16 0.27
CA PRO A 129 -16.01 1.55 -0.64
C PRO A 129 -16.25 3.06 -0.61
N LEU A 130 -16.13 3.65 0.58
CA LEU A 130 -16.25 5.09 0.80
C LEU A 130 -14.97 5.80 0.36
N GLY A 131 -15.12 6.87 -0.42
CA GLY A 131 -13.99 7.67 -0.91
C GLY A 131 -13.31 7.12 -2.16
N LYS A 132 -13.86 6.05 -2.75
CA LYS A 132 -13.45 5.57 -4.07
C LYS A 132 -13.76 6.64 -5.12
N LYS A 133 -12.78 6.93 -5.96
CA LYS A 133 -12.88 7.79 -7.14
C LYS A 133 -12.62 6.96 -8.39
N THR A 134 -12.91 7.51 -9.56
CA THR A 134 -12.57 6.88 -10.83
C THR A 134 -11.07 6.63 -10.88
N GLY A 135 -10.66 5.36 -10.85
CA GLY A 135 -9.26 4.95 -10.89
C GLY A 135 -8.40 5.30 -9.67
N ALA A 136 -9.00 5.65 -8.53
CA ALA A 136 -8.25 5.87 -7.30
C ALA A 136 -9.09 5.56 -6.05
N GLY A 137 -8.44 5.24 -4.94
CA GLY A 137 -9.14 4.98 -3.69
C GLY A 137 -8.24 4.45 -2.59
N TRP A 138 -8.71 4.50 -1.36
CA TRP A 138 -8.00 3.91 -0.23
C TRP A 138 -8.12 2.38 -0.25
N LEU A 139 -7.00 1.73 0.01
CA LEU A 139 -6.90 0.30 0.29
C LEU A 139 -6.67 0.10 1.78
N LYS A 140 -7.28 -0.94 2.31
CA LYS A 140 -6.95 -1.54 3.61
C LYS A 140 -6.11 -2.79 3.34
N ILE A 141 -4.91 -2.79 3.92
CA ILE A 141 -3.90 -3.84 3.77
C ILE A 141 -3.59 -4.37 5.18
N PRO A 142 -4.07 -5.57 5.53
CA PRO A 142 -3.60 -6.27 6.74
C PRO A 142 -2.10 -6.54 6.59
N VAL A 143 -1.28 -6.03 7.51
CA VAL A 143 0.16 -6.26 7.47
C VAL A 143 0.53 -7.53 8.22
N GLY A 144 -0.15 -7.76 9.35
CA GLY A 144 0.07 -8.93 10.18
C GLY A 144 -0.54 -8.77 11.56
N THR A 145 -0.58 -9.88 12.27
CA THR A 145 -0.84 -9.94 13.72
C THR A 145 0.40 -10.55 14.34
N HIS A 146 0.96 -9.91 15.36
CA HIS A 146 2.14 -10.40 16.06
C HIS A 146 1.82 -10.58 17.54
N HIS A 147 2.32 -11.66 18.12
CA HIS A 147 2.17 -11.93 19.55
C HIS A 147 3.53 -11.79 20.23
N PHE A 148 3.55 -11.12 21.37
CA PHE A 148 4.74 -10.95 22.19
C PHE A 148 4.44 -11.44 23.60
N THR A 149 5.36 -12.16 24.22
CA THR A 149 5.30 -12.49 25.65
C THR A 149 6.35 -11.68 26.41
N PHE A 150 5.97 -11.07 27.52
CA PHE A 150 6.92 -10.43 28.43
C PHE A 150 7.45 -11.46 29.42
N THR A 151 8.78 -11.62 29.46
CA THR A 151 9.45 -12.42 30.50
C THR A 151 9.37 -11.69 31.85
N GLN A 152 9.59 -12.43 32.95
CA GLN A 152 9.65 -11.85 34.31
C GLN A 152 10.77 -10.81 34.46
N GLU A 153 11.75 -10.80 33.56
CA GLU A 153 12.86 -9.84 33.48
C GLU A 153 12.51 -8.59 32.66
N GLY A 154 11.28 -8.48 32.15
CA GLY A 154 10.81 -7.31 31.39
C GLY A 154 11.18 -7.31 29.91
N THR A 155 11.70 -8.43 29.37
CA THR A 155 12.06 -8.54 27.95
C THR A 155 10.87 -9.06 27.14
N ALA A 156 10.55 -8.40 26.03
CA ALA A 156 9.53 -8.87 25.09
C ALA A 156 10.13 -9.85 24.09
N VAL A 157 9.56 -11.06 24.00
CA VAL A 157 9.95 -12.07 23.01
C VAL A 157 8.82 -12.19 21.99
N LEU A 158 9.15 -12.10 20.70
CA LEU A 158 8.21 -12.37 19.61
C LEU A 158 7.91 -13.87 19.61
N GLU A 159 6.63 -14.25 19.69
CA GLU A 159 6.22 -15.62 19.45
C GLU A 159 6.28 -15.86 17.93
N GLU A 160 7.16 -16.77 17.48
CA GLU A 160 7.15 -17.22 16.09
C GLU A 160 5.87 -18.03 15.85
N ASP A 161 5.09 -17.66 14.83
CA ASP A 161 3.89 -18.40 14.44
C ASP A 161 4.32 -19.79 13.97
N VAL A 162 4.14 -20.80 14.82
CA VAL A 162 4.29 -22.21 14.45
C VAL A 162 3.15 -22.52 13.47
N GLU A 163 3.45 -22.57 12.17
CA GLU A 163 2.56 -23.17 11.18
C GLU A 163 2.30 -24.62 11.63
N MET A 164 1.11 -24.88 12.15
CA MET A 164 0.62 -26.24 12.34
C MET A 164 0.25 -26.78 10.95
N ASP A 165 1.21 -27.49 10.33
CA ASP A 165 0.93 -28.43 9.26
C ASP A 165 -0.11 -29.44 9.76
N GLY A 166 -1.26 -29.47 9.09
CA GLY A 166 -2.30 -30.48 9.23
C GLY A 166 -2.28 -31.44 8.04
#